data_AF-K9Q504-F1
#
_entry.id   AF-K9Q504-F1
#
_cell.length_a   1.000
_cell.length_b   1.000
_cell.length_c   1.000
_cell.angle_alpha   90.00
_cell.angle_beta   90.00
_cell.angle_gamma   90.00
#
_symmetry.space_group_name_H-M   'P 1'
#
loop_
_entity.id
_entity.type
_entity.pdbx_description
1 polymer ?
#
loop_
_entity_poly.entity_id
_entity_poly.type
_entity_poly.pdbx_seq_one_letter_code
_entity_poly.pdbx_strand_id
1 'polypeptide(L)'
;MKLFLRSTIAALSITPFIFALPAAIAQTSENAISESLGNFNPVTDGFSFTNVALTQQIKETYKTDRAAQNAINTEAMIFMFGPEVCLAGSIRENSTDNCVLTAAAKRWLSQNIGSMKNGVCEGIALSSLFLWLGRNDASNWDRPNTVIIPMAGLFTDGKEGTSRAKDIALTNPSLHTYTSLLFSMQSLKAVYKNANTNRTSQTPSQLLTAIKNSFTTKSTFNVVSDPLYTIGIYKVDTDNKLSQGHTLLPYKIEQTGDGIAKLFVYDSNYTYGNDISKKQTDPNSTFIEFNGNQWSYAPPGLKTAYRGDKNTKNLDISLLSKRDPASGFHDCAFCRSGIGAFEIDLLGSANMTVKNLATNRPVDNSNTIPFKGGLDLDVPPLYVLNANGSYQISLIGKTATNIDEFFEGESYYNDTDFLSSSDLVVTGANISIGAEELDLDTGEKAEIFVNSRQNNNTNSIPTNQVEFTLQASTSGDSPAMFSALDEANTSYDILVEPIELNPNNSILMRVDSSEQFIYLADDNGKEDIYIIDLARTSLNDNNSKSSEEEIYAEITVPADQALIFDYGSWEKDSENLTFYLVSQTDLKNTKVSYLSFETNKLQNITQNASTAENRVTRGTRRKGR
;
A
#
# COMPACT_ATOMS: atom_id res chain seq x y z
N MET A 1 4.36 -77.09 12.19
CA MET A 1 5.77 -77.19 11.76
C MET A 1 6.63 -77.21 13.03
N LYS A 2 7.23 -78.37 13.37
CA LYS A 2 8.18 -78.54 14.48
C LYS A 2 9.53 -77.95 14.08
N LEU A 3 10.29 -77.37 15.02
CA LEU A 3 11.75 -77.54 15.20
C LEU A 3 12.16 -76.61 16.39
N PHE A 4 12.42 -77.17 17.58
CA PHE A 4 13.68 -77.72 18.13
C PHE A 4 14.62 -76.69 18.77
N LEU A 5 14.87 -76.96 20.07
CA LEU A 5 15.83 -76.34 20.99
C LEU A 5 17.25 -76.22 20.42
N ARG A 6 17.99 -75.22 20.92
CA ARG A 6 19.25 -75.45 21.66
C ARG A 6 19.63 -74.25 22.51
N SER A 7 19.75 -74.52 23.80
CA SER A 7 20.24 -73.68 24.88
C SER A 7 21.76 -73.80 25.02
N THR A 8 22.46 -72.67 25.04
CA THR A 8 23.87 -72.58 25.44
C THR A 8 23.97 -71.56 26.56
N ILE A 9 24.27 -72.03 27.78
CA ILE A 9 24.52 -71.21 28.95
C ILE A 9 26.00 -70.81 28.92
N ALA A 10 26.27 -69.51 28.75
CA ALA A 10 27.58 -68.92 28.99
C ALA A 10 27.54 -68.21 30.35
N ALA A 11 28.35 -68.68 31.29
CA ALA A 11 28.55 -68.04 32.58
C ALA A 11 29.38 -66.76 32.40
N LEU A 12 28.75 -65.60 32.55
CA LEU A 12 29.41 -64.30 32.55
C LEU A 12 29.71 -63.90 34.00
N SER A 13 30.99 -63.71 34.32
CA SER A 13 31.46 -63.22 35.61
C SER A 13 31.08 -61.74 35.74
N ILE A 14 30.27 -61.39 36.73
CA ILE A 14 29.89 -60.01 37.05
C ILE A 14 30.96 -59.42 37.96
N THR A 15 31.83 -58.58 37.41
CA THR A 15 32.65 -57.63 38.18
C THR A 15 31.79 -56.41 38.53
N PRO A 16 31.76 -55.93 39.78
CA PRO A 16 31.03 -54.72 40.14
C PRO A 16 31.77 -53.50 39.58
N PHE A 17 31.24 -52.90 38.51
CA PHE A 17 31.61 -51.56 38.10
C PHE A 17 30.97 -50.57 39.08
N ILE A 18 31.79 -49.97 39.94
CA ILE A 18 31.42 -48.82 40.75
C ILE A 18 31.21 -47.64 39.77
N PHE A 19 29.95 -47.35 39.43
CA PHE A 19 29.60 -46.11 38.77
C PHE A 19 29.84 -44.96 39.75
N ALA A 20 30.95 -44.24 39.58
CA ALA A 20 31.06 -42.89 40.09
C ALA A 20 29.99 -42.05 39.39
N LEU A 21 28.94 -41.67 40.13
CA LEU A 21 28.02 -40.63 39.71
C LEU A 21 28.86 -39.39 39.35
N PRO A 22 28.81 -38.88 38.11
CA PRO A 22 29.38 -37.58 37.85
C PRO A 22 28.61 -36.59 38.73
N ALA A 23 29.33 -35.92 39.62
CA ALA A 23 28.78 -34.78 40.34
C ALA A 23 28.14 -33.87 39.28
N ALA A 24 26.83 -33.66 39.39
CA ALA A 24 26.14 -32.65 38.62
C ALA A 24 26.80 -31.31 38.99
N ILE A 25 27.72 -30.88 38.14
CA ILE A 25 28.23 -29.51 38.17
C ILE A 25 26.99 -28.69 37.83
N ALA A 26 26.40 -28.06 38.85
CA ALA A 26 25.45 -26.99 38.64
C ALA A 26 26.18 -25.96 37.78
N GLN A 27 25.89 -25.94 36.48
CA GLN A 27 26.26 -24.83 35.62
C GLN A 27 25.62 -23.60 36.27
N THR A 28 26.46 -22.79 36.91
CA THR A 28 26.10 -21.44 37.31
C THR A 28 25.53 -20.79 36.07
N SER A 29 24.24 -20.46 36.10
CA SER A 29 23.55 -19.78 35.00
C SER A 29 24.42 -18.61 34.56
N GLU A 30 25.04 -18.73 33.38
CA GLU A 30 25.68 -17.59 32.74
C GLU A 30 24.64 -16.47 32.77
N ASN A 31 25.02 -15.32 33.32
CA ASN A 31 24.16 -14.15 33.45
C ASN A 31 23.44 -13.94 32.11
N ALA A 32 22.13 -14.15 32.08
CA ALA A 32 21.34 -13.97 30.89
C ALA A 32 21.61 -12.56 30.35
N ILE A 33 22.27 -12.46 29.20
CA ILE A 33 22.56 -11.18 28.57
C ILE A 33 21.24 -10.66 28.03
N SER A 34 20.74 -9.59 28.66
CA SER A 34 19.53 -8.89 28.25
C SER A 34 19.92 -7.53 27.68
N GLU A 35 19.46 -7.24 26.47
CA GLU A 35 19.59 -5.93 25.82
C GLU A 35 18.19 -5.36 25.59
N SER A 36 17.98 -4.06 25.78
CA SER A 36 16.65 -3.44 25.60
C SER A 36 16.70 -2.09 24.88
N LEU A 37 15.58 -1.73 24.27
CA LEU A 37 15.29 -0.41 23.74
C LEU A 37 15.06 0.57 24.91
N GLY A 38 16.13 0.88 25.63
CA GLY A 38 16.10 1.73 26.83
C GLY A 38 15.02 1.30 27.83
N ASN A 39 14.14 2.26 28.18
CA ASN A 39 13.02 2.07 29.09
C ASN A 39 11.67 1.84 28.37
N PHE A 40 11.66 1.45 27.09
CA PHE A 40 10.42 1.15 26.38
C PHE A 40 9.66 0.03 27.08
N ASN A 41 8.42 0.30 27.45
CA ASN A 41 7.53 -0.66 28.08
C ASN A 41 6.25 -0.80 27.26
N PRO A 42 5.96 -1.95 26.63
CA PRO A 42 4.78 -2.10 25.77
C PRO A 42 3.45 -1.88 26.48
N VAL A 43 3.39 -2.00 27.82
CA VAL A 43 2.18 -1.71 28.61
C VAL A 43 1.88 -0.22 28.66
N THR A 44 2.91 0.62 28.70
CA THR A 44 2.74 2.07 28.83
C THR A 44 3.03 2.83 27.55
N ASP A 45 3.89 2.30 26.72
CA ASP A 45 4.41 2.92 25.51
C ASP A 45 3.80 2.29 24.25
N GLY A 46 3.11 1.17 24.37
CA GLY A 46 2.15 0.67 23.39
C GLY A 46 0.74 1.27 23.61
N PHE A 47 -0.10 1.18 22.58
CA PHE A 47 -1.48 1.65 22.66
C PHE A 47 -2.38 0.64 23.39
N SER A 48 -3.47 1.14 23.97
CA SER A 48 -4.43 0.35 24.75
C SER A 48 -5.54 -0.30 23.92
N PHE A 49 -5.51 -0.10 22.60
CA PHE A 49 -6.47 -0.62 21.62
C PHE A 49 -5.75 -1.40 20.52
N THR A 50 -6.44 -2.35 19.90
CA THR A 50 -5.86 -3.22 18.87
C THR A 50 -5.74 -2.55 17.52
N ASN A 51 -4.91 -3.13 16.66
CA ASN A 51 -4.80 -2.81 15.24
C ASN A 51 -6.16 -2.83 14.52
N VAL A 52 -6.98 -3.83 14.81
CA VAL A 52 -8.36 -3.95 14.30
C VAL A 52 -9.18 -2.73 14.71
N ALA A 53 -9.20 -2.40 16.00
CA ALA A 53 -10.01 -1.31 16.53
C ALA A 53 -9.61 0.03 15.90
N LEU A 54 -8.31 0.30 15.75
CA LEU A 54 -7.84 1.53 15.10
C LEU A 54 -8.15 1.56 13.61
N THR A 55 -7.97 0.44 12.90
CA THR A 55 -8.32 0.32 11.47
C THR A 55 -9.79 0.67 11.23
N GLN A 56 -10.69 0.14 12.06
CA GLN A 56 -12.11 0.44 11.97
C GLN A 56 -12.41 1.91 12.26
N GLN A 57 -11.78 2.47 13.30
CA GLN A 57 -12.00 3.86 13.66
C GLN A 57 -11.48 4.82 12.58
N ILE A 58 -10.33 4.52 11.98
CA ILE A 58 -9.80 5.21 10.80
C ILE A 58 -10.88 5.19 9.71
N LYS A 59 -11.37 4.00 9.30
CA LYS A 59 -12.41 3.88 8.26
C LYS A 59 -13.61 4.79 8.52
N GLU A 60 -14.13 4.84 9.75
CA GLU A 60 -15.28 5.68 10.11
C GLU A 60 -14.96 7.19 10.11
N THR A 61 -13.77 7.57 10.59
CA THR A 61 -13.31 8.97 10.52
C THR A 61 -13.19 9.43 9.08
N TYR A 62 -12.59 8.61 8.21
CA TYR A 62 -12.46 8.92 6.79
C TYR A 62 -13.85 9.00 6.13
N LYS A 63 -14.80 8.10 6.41
CA LYS A 63 -16.16 8.22 5.85
C LYS A 63 -16.88 9.53 6.19
N THR A 64 -16.67 10.07 7.39
CA THR A 64 -17.50 11.16 7.93
C THR A 64 -16.90 12.56 7.77
N ASP A 65 -15.58 12.68 7.58
CA ASP A 65 -14.89 13.98 7.52
C ASP A 65 -13.93 14.09 6.33
N ARG A 66 -14.49 14.38 5.14
CA ARG A 66 -13.74 14.60 3.90
C ARG A 66 -12.75 15.78 3.98
N ALA A 67 -13.01 16.76 4.84
CA ALA A 67 -12.12 17.90 5.03
C ALA A 67 -10.89 17.49 5.85
N ALA A 68 -11.08 16.70 6.92
CA ALA A 68 -9.99 16.09 7.67
C ALA A 68 -9.17 15.15 6.79
N GLN A 69 -9.80 14.38 5.88
CA GLN A 69 -9.04 13.64 4.87
C GLN A 69 -8.12 14.60 4.12
N ASN A 70 -8.67 15.58 3.41
CA ASN A 70 -7.92 16.42 2.47
C ASN A 70 -6.79 17.24 3.11
N ALA A 71 -6.99 17.82 4.30
CA ALA A 71 -6.01 18.71 4.92
C ALA A 71 -4.77 17.95 5.41
N ILE A 72 -4.99 16.88 6.15
CA ILE A 72 -3.96 16.01 6.71
C ILE A 72 -3.17 15.32 5.60
N ASN A 73 -3.91 14.88 4.59
CA ASN A 73 -3.39 14.24 3.40
C ASN A 73 -2.42 15.15 2.65
N THR A 74 -2.71 16.43 2.55
CA THR A 74 -1.88 17.37 1.79
C THR A 74 -0.54 17.61 2.48
N GLU A 75 -0.54 17.91 3.77
CA GLU A 75 0.69 18.11 4.54
C GLU A 75 1.55 16.84 4.58
N ALA A 76 0.92 15.68 4.78
CA ALA A 76 1.58 14.38 4.75
C ALA A 76 2.26 14.09 3.41
N MET A 77 1.60 14.40 2.29
CA MET A 77 2.18 14.20 0.96
C MET A 77 3.35 15.14 0.70
N ILE A 78 3.25 16.41 1.10
CA ILE A 78 4.36 17.36 1.00
C ILE A 78 5.53 16.91 1.88
N PHE A 79 5.23 16.42 3.08
CA PHE A 79 6.24 15.90 3.98
C PHE A 79 6.99 14.71 3.36
N MET A 80 6.28 13.77 2.74
CA MET A 80 6.91 12.58 2.14
C MET A 80 7.66 12.90 0.85
N PHE A 81 7.06 13.65 -0.07
CA PHE A 81 7.50 13.75 -1.46
C PHE A 81 7.88 15.18 -1.88
N GLY A 82 7.69 16.15 -0.99
CA GLY A 82 8.00 17.54 -1.25
C GLY A 82 6.94 18.28 -2.04
N PRO A 83 7.24 19.50 -2.48
CA PRO A 83 6.27 20.36 -3.18
C PRO A 83 5.84 19.82 -4.55
N GLU A 84 6.50 18.78 -5.07
CA GLU A 84 6.17 18.20 -6.39
C GLU A 84 4.81 17.50 -6.42
N VAL A 85 4.25 17.14 -5.26
CA VAL A 85 2.88 16.58 -5.15
C VAL A 85 1.80 17.63 -5.32
N CYS A 86 2.20 18.90 -5.44
CA CYS A 86 1.30 20.03 -5.58
C CYS A 86 1.39 20.57 -7.02
N LEU A 87 0.28 21.09 -7.55
CA LEU A 87 0.26 21.80 -8.82
C LEU A 87 1.31 22.92 -8.81
N ALA A 88 2.08 23.07 -9.90
CA ALA A 88 3.15 24.05 -9.92
C ALA A 88 2.59 25.47 -9.76
N GLY A 89 3.15 26.22 -8.81
CA GLY A 89 2.69 27.55 -8.43
C GLY A 89 1.67 27.57 -7.28
N SER A 90 1.09 26.43 -6.88
CA SER A 90 0.14 26.37 -5.76
C SER A 90 0.81 26.65 -4.41
N ILE A 91 2.06 26.18 -4.24
CA ILE A 91 2.91 26.52 -3.11
C ILE A 91 3.66 27.83 -3.41
N ARG A 92 3.60 28.78 -2.47
CA ARG A 92 4.47 29.97 -2.47
C ARG A 92 5.71 29.67 -1.63
N GLU A 93 6.84 30.33 -1.93
CA GLU A 93 8.08 30.18 -1.16
C GLU A 93 7.80 30.25 0.36
N ASN A 94 8.06 29.14 1.07
CA ASN A 94 7.92 28.96 2.51
C ASN A 94 6.49 28.81 3.10
N SER A 95 5.45 28.47 2.32
CA SER A 95 4.13 28.11 2.87
C SER A 95 3.49 26.94 2.12
N THR A 96 3.14 25.89 2.87
CA THR A 96 2.42 24.69 2.40
C THR A 96 0.90 24.89 2.37
N ASP A 97 0.40 26.00 2.92
CA ASP A 97 -1.02 26.25 3.20
C ASP A 97 -1.90 26.35 1.94
N ASN A 98 -1.27 26.46 0.76
CA ASN A 98 -1.94 26.60 -0.53
C ASN A 98 -1.65 25.42 -1.48
N CYS A 99 -1.03 24.35 -1.00
CA CYS A 99 -0.80 23.19 -1.84
C CYS A 99 -2.12 22.64 -2.36
N VAL A 100 -2.23 22.56 -3.68
CA VAL A 100 -3.31 21.87 -4.37
C VAL A 100 -2.72 20.58 -4.89
N LEU A 101 -3.06 19.45 -4.27
CA LEU A 101 -2.54 18.16 -4.69
C LEU A 101 -2.85 17.89 -6.16
N THR A 102 -1.87 17.32 -6.86
CA THR A 102 -2.07 16.83 -8.21
C THR A 102 -3.03 15.63 -8.22
N ALA A 103 -3.61 15.28 -9.37
CA ALA A 103 -4.55 14.16 -9.45
C ALA A 103 -3.86 12.83 -9.13
N ALA A 104 -2.63 12.62 -9.62
CA ALA A 104 -1.89 11.41 -9.31
C ALA A 104 -1.54 11.32 -7.80
N ALA A 105 -1.21 12.44 -7.16
CA ALA A 105 -0.99 12.50 -5.71
C ALA A 105 -2.27 12.15 -4.92
N LYS A 106 -3.43 12.70 -5.32
CA LYS A 106 -4.74 12.36 -4.71
C LYS A 106 -5.04 10.86 -4.84
N ARG A 107 -4.80 10.27 -6.02
CA ARG A 107 -5.03 8.83 -6.26
C ARG A 107 -4.09 7.95 -5.43
N TRP A 108 -2.79 8.21 -5.46
CA TRP A 108 -1.80 7.47 -4.64
C TRP A 108 -2.17 7.45 -3.15
N LEU A 109 -2.66 8.58 -2.67
CA LEU A 109 -3.04 8.72 -1.27
C LEU A 109 -4.36 8.00 -0.95
N SER A 110 -5.37 8.14 -1.80
CA SER A 110 -6.62 7.39 -1.68
C SER A 110 -6.37 5.89 -1.63
N GLN A 111 -5.43 5.42 -2.44
CA GLN A 111 -4.99 4.03 -2.48
C GLN A 111 -4.36 3.58 -1.17
N ASN A 112 -3.36 4.32 -0.67
CA ASN A 112 -2.73 3.98 0.60
C ASN A 112 -3.74 3.99 1.76
N ILE A 113 -4.69 4.93 1.78
CA ILE A 113 -5.79 4.94 2.76
C ILE A 113 -6.69 3.71 2.58
N GLY A 114 -7.03 3.35 1.34
CA GLY A 114 -7.78 2.15 1.02
C GLY A 114 -7.10 0.88 1.54
N SER A 115 -5.78 0.77 1.40
CA SER A 115 -4.97 -0.36 1.88
C SER A 115 -5.01 -0.54 3.40
N MET A 116 -5.30 0.52 4.16
CA MET A 116 -5.42 0.45 5.62
C MET A 116 -6.55 -0.47 6.07
N LYS A 117 -7.52 -0.79 5.19
CA LYS A 117 -8.54 -1.83 5.45
C LYS A 117 -7.90 -3.17 5.84
N ASN A 118 -6.67 -3.41 5.40
CA ASN A 118 -5.91 -4.62 5.70
C ASN A 118 -5.08 -4.56 7.00
N GLY A 119 -5.26 -3.51 7.80
CA GLY A 119 -4.54 -3.27 9.05
C GLY A 119 -3.53 -2.13 8.97
N VAL A 120 -3.27 -1.50 10.10
CA VAL A 120 -2.35 -0.35 10.26
C VAL A 120 -1.20 -0.64 11.22
N CYS A 121 -0.80 -1.90 11.37
CA CYS A 121 0.20 -2.34 12.35
C CYS A 121 1.54 -1.61 12.21
N GLU A 122 1.99 -1.34 10.98
CA GLU A 122 3.19 -0.54 10.73
C GLU A 122 3.05 0.87 11.32
N GLY A 123 1.92 1.53 11.03
CA GLY A 123 1.63 2.85 11.55
C GLY A 123 1.56 2.87 13.08
N ILE A 124 0.91 1.87 13.72
CA ILE A 124 0.83 1.77 15.19
C ILE A 124 2.20 1.52 15.81
N ALA A 125 3.00 0.61 15.25
CA ALA A 125 4.34 0.30 15.72
C ALA A 125 5.24 1.55 15.68
N LEU A 126 5.20 2.29 14.57
CA LEU A 126 5.94 3.54 14.41
C LEU A 126 5.40 4.64 15.32
N SER A 127 4.08 4.83 15.42
CA SER A 127 3.49 5.84 16.30
C SER A 127 3.92 5.63 17.75
N SER A 128 3.88 4.38 18.23
CA SER A 128 4.34 3.98 19.57
C SER A 128 5.83 4.29 19.77
N LEU A 129 6.68 3.94 18.79
CA LEU A 129 8.10 4.23 18.84
C LEU A 129 8.40 5.74 18.86
N PHE A 130 7.76 6.53 18.01
CA PHE A 130 7.97 7.98 17.93
C PHE A 130 7.50 8.71 19.20
N LEU A 131 6.35 8.33 19.77
CA LEU A 131 5.89 8.85 21.07
C LEU A 131 6.90 8.58 22.18
N TRP A 132 7.47 7.37 22.21
CA TRP A 132 8.48 7.00 23.18
C TRP A 132 9.79 7.79 22.98
N LEU A 133 10.25 7.91 21.73
CA LEU A 133 11.48 8.64 21.38
C LEU A 133 11.40 10.11 21.79
N GLY A 134 10.30 10.78 21.45
CA GLY A 134 10.12 12.19 21.80
C GLY A 134 10.01 12.41 23.31
N ARG A 135 9.39 11.49 24.06
CA ARG A 135 9.34 11.60 25.54
C ARG A 135 10.73 11.50 26.17
N ASN A 136 11.58 10.61 25.65
CA ASN A 136 12.89 10.37 26.25
C ASN A 136 13.95 11.39 25.82
N ASP A 137 13.77 12.05 24.69
CA ASP A 137 14.66 13.09 24.21
C ASP A 137 13.84 14.18 23.52
N ALA A 138 13.63 15.29 24.23
CA ALA A 138 12.84 16.41 23.73
C ALA A 138 13.44 17.04 22.46
N SER A 139 14.75 16.87 22.22
CA SER A 139 15.39 17.34 20.99
C SER A 139 14.93 16.59 19.74
N ASN A 140 14.18 15.50 19.89
CA ASN A 140 13.48 14.86 18.79
C ASN A 140 12.20 15.62 18.39
N TRP A 141 11.55 16.39 19.30
CA TRP A 141 10.39 17.24 18.97
C TRP A 141 10.79 18.50 18.20
N ASP A 142 11.91 19.12 18.59
CA ASP A 142 12.32 20.43 18.07
C ASP A 142 12.91 20.39 16.64
N ARG A 143 12.82 19.26 15.94
CA ARG A 143 13.47 19.08 14.64
C ARG A 143 12.54 19.45 13.49
N PRO A 144 12.88 20.48 12.70
CA PRO A 144 12.15 20.79 11.48
C PRO A 144 12.23 19.61 10.50
N ASN A 145 11.16 19.41 9.74
CA ASN A 145 11.01 18.36 8.72
C ASN A 145 11.24 16.93 9.22
N THR A 146 10.82 16.62 10.45
CA THR A 146 10.82 15.24 10.95
C THR A 146 9.41 14.66 11.00
N VAL A 147 9.35 13.33 11.00
CA VAL A 147 8.11 12.53 11.12
C VAL A 147 7.37 12.82 12.44
N ILE A 148 7.98 13.59 13.34
CA ILE A 148 7.47 13.94 14.65
C ILE A 148 6.56 15.20 14.59
N ILE A 149 6.68 16.03 13.55
CA ILE A 149 5.91 17.29 13.41
C ILE A 149 4.38 17.10 13.36
N PRO A 150 3.81 16.09 12.68
CA PRO A 150 2.36 15.89 12.65
C PRO A 150 1.76 15.44 14.00
N MET A 151 2.57 15.29 15.05
CA MET A 151 2.13 14.77 16.36
C MET A 151 1.57 15.83 17.31
N ALA A 152 1.70 17.13 17.03
CA ALA A 152 1.24 18.19 17.93
C ALA A 152 -0.26 18.04 18.29
N GLY A 153 -1.08 17.57 17.35
CA GLY A 153 -2.50 17.28 17.58
C GLY A 153 -2.81 16.06 18.45
N LEU A 154 -1.82 15.21 18.75
CA LEU A 154 -2.03 14.03 19.60
C LEU A 154 -2.20 14.39 21.09
N PHE A 155 -1.73 15.57 21.51
CA PHE A 155 -1.65 15.96 22.91
C PHE A 155 -2.79 16.89 23.30
N THR A 156 -3.83 16.36 23.95
CA THR A 156 -5.02 17.14 24.34
C THR A 156 -4.76 18.13 25.48
N ASP A 157 -3.67 17.99 26.22
CA ASP A 157 -3.31 18.86 27.35
C ASP A 157 -2.23 19.89 27.02
N GLY A 158 -1.78 19.95 25.76
CA GLY A 158 -0.71 20.84 25.31
C GLY A 158 0.66 20.51 25.92
N LYS A 159 0.83 19.36 26.56
CA LYS A 159 2.12 18.92 27.13
C LYS A 159 2.80 17.93 26.20
N GLU A 160 3.36 18.46 25.13
CA GLU A 160 4.28 17.74 24.26
C GLU A 160 5.32 16.99 25.09
N GLY A 161 5.60 15.73 24.70
CA GLY A 161 6.62 14.92 25.34
C GLY A 161 6.27 14.29 26.69
N THR A 162 5.04 14.42 27.22
CA THR A 162 4.66 13.73 28.48
C THR A 162 3.63 12.61 28.31
N SER A 163 2.80 12.68 27.28
CA SER A 163 1.77 11.67 27.02
C SER A 163 2.39 10.35 26.60
N ARG A 164 1.76 9.25 27.00
CA ARG A 164 2.15 7.91 26.59
C ARG A 164 1.11 7.34 25.64
N ALA A 165 1.52 6.39 24.79
CA ALA A 165 0.62 5.78 23.81
C ALA A 165 -0.64 5.17 24.46
N LYS A 166 -0.51 4.54 25.64
CA LYS A 166 -1.67 3.98 26.36
C LYS A 166 -2.76 5.01 26.73
N ASP A 167 -2.37 6.28 26.86
CA ASP A 167 -3.23 7.37 27.32
C ASP A 167 -3.90 8.10 26.14
N ILE A 168 -3.52 7.80 24.90
CA ILE A 168 -4.12 8.37 23.70
C ILE A 168 -5.41 7.62 23.39
N ALA A 169 -6.52 8.36 23.29
CA ALA A 169 -7.82 7.81 22.98
C ALA A 169 -7.88 7.26 21.55
N LEU A 170 -8.52 6.09 21.38
CA LEU A 170 -8.80 5.49 20.08
C LEU A 170 -9.54 6.45 19.14
N THR A 171 -10.40 7.32 19.67
CA THR A 171 -11.21 8.28 18.88
C THR A 171 -10.46 9.57 18.53
N ASN A 172 -9.17 9.70 18.84
CA ASN A 172 -8.42 10.91 18.52
C ASN A 172 -8.17 11.01 16.99
N PRO A 173 -8.71 12.03 16.29
CA PRO A 173 -8.54 12.15 14.85
C PRO A 173 -7.07 12.39 14.44
N SER A 174 -6.29 13.11 15.24
CA SER A 174 -4.87 13.30 14.98
C SER A 174 -4.08 11.99 15.06
N LEU A 175 -4.55 11.03 15.87
CA LEU A 175 -3.97 9.68 15.88
C LEU A 175 -4.28 8.94 14.57
N HIS A 176 -5.51 9.01 14.08
CA HIS A 176 -5.91 8.36 12.82
C HIS A 176 -5.04 8.85 11.68
N THR A 177 -4.96 10.16 11.54
CA THR A 177 -4.05 10.87 10.65
C THR A 177 -2.61 10.38 10.76
N TYR A 178 -2.07 10.42 11.97
CA TYR A 178 -0.64 10.19 12.17
C TYR A 178 -0.27 8.74 11.89
N THR A 179 -1.07 7.81 12.37
CA THR A 179 -0.92 6.39 12.07
C THR A 179 -1.11 6.11 10.57
N SER A 180 -2.05 6.78 9.91
CA SER A 180 -2.27 6.65 8.47
C SER A 180 -1.04 7.09 7.66
N LEU A 181 -0.47 8.26 7.98
CA LEU A 181 0.77 8.73 7.38
C LEU A 181 1.91 7.72 7.56
N LEU A 182 2.14 7.27 8.80
CA LEU A 182 3.22 6.34 9.12
C LEU A 182 3.03 4.97 8.47
N PHE A 183 1.79 4.51 8.34
CA PHE A 183 1.47 3.30 7.61
C PHE A 183 1.87 3.45 6.13
N SER A 184 1.50 4.56 5.48
CA SER A 184 1.80 4.80 4.06
C SER A 184 3.31 4.84 3.77
N MET A 185 4.13 5.16 4.78
CA MET A 185 5.59 5.18 4.63
C MET A 185 6.19 3.82 4.27
N GLN A 186 5.50 2.70 4.52
CA GLN A 186 6.00 1.38 4.12
C GLN A 186 6.13 1.22 2.60
N SER A 187 5.29 1.96 1.85
CA SER A 187 5.27 1.98 0.39
C SER A 187 6.37 2.85 -0.21
N LEU A 188 7.11 3.61 0.62
CA LEU A 188 8.20 4.44 0.15
C LEU A 188 9.40 3.59 -0.29
N LYS A 189 9.98 3.98 -1.43
CA LYS A 189 11.14 3.29 -2.03
C LYS A 189 12.34 3.12 -1.13
N ALA A 190 12.67 4.14 -0.34
CA ALA A 190 13.75 4.05 0.63
C ALA A 190 13.49 2.97 1.69
N VAL A 191 12.23 2.81 2.11
CA VAL A 191 11.79 1.88 3.16
C VAL A 191 11.72 0.46 2.62
N TYR A 192 10.96 0.22 1.53
CA TYR A 192 10.84 -1.14 1.01
C TYR A 192 12.15 -1.69 0.45
N LYS A 193 13.01 -0.85 -0.16
CA LYS A 193 14.31 -1.30 -0.66
C LYS A 193 15.22 -1.70 0.50
N ASN A 194 15.16 -0.97 1.61
CA ASN A 194 15.89 -1.33 2.83
C ASN A 194 15.37 -2.66 3.40
N ALA A 195 14.05 -2.81 3.56
CA ALA A 195 13.42 -4.04 4.01
C ALA A 195 13.81 -5.24 3.13
N ASN A 196 13.67 -5.10 1.81
CA ASN A 196 13.97 -6.15 0.84
C ASN A 196 15.46 -6.52 0.83
N THR A 197 16.35 -5.53 0.91
CA THR A 197 17.80 -5.79 1.00
C THR A 197 18.11 -6.58 2.26
N ASN A 198 17.57 -6.18 3.41
CA ASN A 198 17.79 -6.91 4.68
C ASN A 198 17.24 -8.34 4.60
N ARG A 199 16.00 -8.50 4.11
CA ARG A 199 15.32 -9.78 3.95
C ARG A 199 16.10 -10.76 3.07
N THR A 200 16.59 -10.29 1.93
CA THR A 200 17.21 -11.14 0.90
C THR A 200 18.68 -11.42 1.17
N SER A 201 19.44 -10.42 1.65
CA SER A 201 20.89 -10.51 1.84
C SER A 201 21.33 -11.03 3.21
N GLN A 202 20.48 -10.94 4.23
CA GLN A 202 20.83 -11.36 5.60
C GLN A 202 20.13 -12.66 6.00
N THR A 203 20.72 -13.36 6.97
CA THR A 203 20.10 -14.49 7.67
C THR A 203 19.36 -14.04 8.92
N PRO A 204 18.45 -14.85 9.50
CA PRO A 204 17.78 -14.50 10.75
C PRO A 204 18.72 -14.15 11.90
N SER A 205 19.85 -14.85 12.05
CA SER A 205 20.85 -14.52 13.07
C SER A 205 21.55 -13.17 12.84
N GLN A 206 21.79 -12.80 11.58
CA GLN A 206 22.35 -11.49 11.23
C GLN A 206 21.35 -10.37 11.51
N LEU A 207 20.07 -10.56 11.19
CA LEU A 207 19.01 -9.62 11.52
C LEU A 207 18.87 -9.42 13.02
N LEU A 208 18.85 -10.51 13.81
CA LEU A 208 18.84 -10.44 15.27
C LEU A 208 20.06 -9.69 15.81
N THR A 209 21.24 -9.91 15.23
CA THR A 209 22.47 -9.20 15.61
C THR A 209 22.37 -7.71 15.31
N ALA A 210 21.79 -7.33 14.17
CA ALA A 210 21.56 -5.92 13.82
C ALA A 210 20.62 -5.23 14.83
N ILE A 211 19.53 -5.89 15.24
CA ILE A 211 18.63 -5.39 16.27
C ILE A 211 19.34 -5.31 17.63
N LYS A 212 20.07 -6.34 18.02
CA LYS A 212 20.86 -6.33 19.27
C LYS A 212 21.80 -5.13 19.33
N ASN A 213 22.53 -4.88 18.25
CA ASN A 213 23.47 -3.76 18.15
C ASN A 213 22.75 -2.39 18.20
N SER A 214 21.48 -2.32 17.81
CA SER A 214 20.68 -1.09 17.94
C SER A 214 20.32 -0.75 19.38
N PHE A 215 20.27 -1.75 20.27
CA PHE A 215 19.96 -1.55 21.69
C PHE A 215 21.19 -1.17 22.51
N THR A 216 22.37 -1.68 22.13
CA THR A 216 23.57 -1.73 22.98
C THR A 216 24.32 -0.40 23.15
N THR A 217 23.77 0.77 22.78
CA THR A 217 24.62 1.97 22.69
C THR A 217 24.15 3.29 23.31
N LYS A 218 22.90 3.53 23.71
CA LYS A 218 22.51 4.89 24.17
C LYS A 218 21.36 4.97 25.16
N SER A 219 21.40 5.98 26.04
CA SER A 219 20.29 6.42 26.87
C SER A 219 19.33 7.37 26.14
N THR A 220 19.75 7.93 25.01
CA THR A 220 19.01 8.85 24.15
C THR A 220 19.16 8.40 22.71
N PHE A 221 18.07 8.36 21.96
CA PHE A 221 18.07 7.88 20.58
C PHE A 221 17.76 9.04 19.63
N ASN A 222 18.57 9.15 18.58
CA ASN A 222 18.40 10.09 17.48
C ASN A 222 17.80 9.36 16.29
N VAL A 223 16.58 9.74 15.89
CA VAL A 223 15.80 9.11 14.81
C VAL A 223 16.57 8.99 13.48
N VAL A 224 17.44 9.95 13.19
CA VAL A 224 18.18 10.05 11.92
C VAL A 224 19.43 9.17 11.94
N SER A 225 20.20 9.23 13.02
CA SER A 225 21.53 8.60 13.08
C SER A 225 21.52 7.21 13.68
N ASP A 226 20.53 6.90 14.52
CA ASP A 226 20.52 5.65 15.28
C ASP A 226 19.76 4.56 14.52
N PRO A 227 20.32 3.34 14.47
CA PRO A 227 19.77 2.30 13.64
C PRO A 227 18.60 1.59 14.34
N LEU A 228 17.49 2.28 14.55
CA LEU A 228 16.26 1.70 15.08
C LEU A 228 15.48 0.99 13.97
N TYR A 229 14.74 -0.07 14.33
CA TYR A 229 14.08 -0.93 13.35
C TYR A 229 12.63 -1.24 13.74
N THR A 230 11.76 -1.37 12.74
CA THR A 230 10.58 -2.24 12.80
C THR A 230 10.89 -3.59 12.17
N ILE A 231 10.17 -4.64 12.55
CA ILE A 231 10.31 -5.99 12.00
C ILE A 231 9.11 -6.30 11.12
N GLY A 232 9.35 -6.78 9.91
CA GLY A 232 8.33 -7.43 9.08
C GLY A 232 8.43 -8.94 9.21
N ILE A 233 7.32 -9.61 9.54
CA ILE A 233 7.17 -11.07 9.46
C ILE A 233 6.10 -11.43 8.42
N TYR A 234 6.29 -12.51 7.68
CA TYR A 234 5.35 -12.93 6.63
C TYR A 234 5.13 -14.44 6.69
N LYS A 235 3.95 -14.89 6.30
CA LYS A 235 3.74 -16.30 5.98
C LYS A 235 4.29 -16.57 4.58
N VAL A 236 4.64 -17.84 4.38
CA VAL A 236 5.10 -18.34 3.09
C VAL A 236 4.04 -19.31 2.61
N ASP A 237 3.43 -19.01 1.47
CA ASP A 237 2.46 -19.92 0.86
C ASP A 237 3.16 -21.11 0.17
N THR A 238 2.37 -21.98 -0.46
CA THR A 238 2.88 -23.16 -1.17
C THR A 238 3.75 -22.84 -2.39
N ASP A 239 3.66 -21.62 -2.93
CA ASP A 239 4.40 -21.14 -4.09
C ASP A 239 5.66 -20.34 -3.68
N ASN A 240 6.01 -20.34 -2.40
CA ASN A 240 7.05 -19.48 -1.81
C ASN A 240 6.79 -17.98 -1.95
N LYS A 241 5.53 -17.56 -2.12
CA LYS A 241 5.16 -16.14 -2.06
C LYS A 241 4.95 -15.74 -0.62
N LEU A 242 5.29 -14.48 -0.35
CA LEU A 242 5.03 -13.88 0.94
C LEU A 242 3.59 -13.40 1.01
N SER A 243 2.91 -13.74 2.09
CA SER A 243 1.54 -13.32 2.37
C SER A 243 1.37 -12.99 3.85
N GLN A 244 0.24 -12.38 4.20
CA GLN A 244 -0.18 -12.18 5.60
C GLN A 244 0.90 -11.49 6.45
N GLY A 245 1.52 -10.45 5.86
CA GLY A 245 2.61 -9.72 6.49
C GLY A 245 2.17 -9.02 7.77
N HIS A 246 3.07 -8.83 8.71
CA HIS A 246 2.77 -8.15 9.97
C HIS A 246 3.98 -7.36 10.46
N THR A 247 3.71 -6.19 11.07
CA THR A 247 4.75 -5.36 11.66
C THR A 247 4.80 -5.51 13.17
N LEU A 248 6.01 -5.76 13.67
CA LEU A 248 6.33 -5.86 15.09
C LEU A 248 7.37 -4.80 15.48
N LEU A 249 7.25 -4.26 16.70
CA LEU A 249 8.24 -3.34 17.26
C LEU A 249 9.13 -4.07 18.27
N PRO A 250 10.41 -4.36 17.97
CA PRO A 250 11.31 -4.99 18.93
C PRO A 250 11.68 -4.03 20.07
N TYR A 251 11.71 -4.55 21.30
CA TYR A 251 12.10 -3.73 22.45
C TYR A 251 13.04 -4.42 23.45
N LYS A 252 13.22 -5.74 23.39
CA LYS A 252 14.14 -6.45 24.30
C LYS A 252 14.63 -7.77 23.69
N ILE A 253 15.87 -8.16 23.98
CA ILE A 253 16.45 -9.45 23.60
C ILE A 253 16.97 -10.15 24.85
N GLU A 254 16.66 -11.44 25.00
CA GLU A 254 17.25 -12.33 26.00
C GLU A 254 17.92 -13.53 25.35
N GLN A 255 19.13 -13.86 25.80
CA GLN A 255 19.79 -15.13 25.46
C GLN A 255 19.46 -16.16 26.55
N THR A 256 18.80 -17.25 26.20
CA THR A 256 18.29 -18.23 27.17
C THR A 256 19.19 -19.46 27.36
N GLY A 257 20.39 -19.46 26.76
CA GLY A 257 21.27 -20.62 26.68
C GLY A 257 21.05 -21.42 25.39
N ASP A 258 21.94 -22.40 25.10
CA ASP A 258 21.86 -23.30 23.96
C ASP A 258 21.79 -22.65 22.57
N GLY A 259 22.23 -21.38 22.45
CA GLY A 259 22.13 -20.61 21.21
C GLY A 259 20.71 -20.14 20.85
N ILE A 260 19.77 -20.25 21.79
CA ILE A 260 18.41 -19.74 21.66
C ILE A 260 18.36 -18.31 22.17
N ALA A 261 17.76 -17.44 21.36
CA ALA A 261 17.49 -16.06 21.70
C ALA A 261 16.00 -15.75 21.58
N LYS A 262 15.48 -14.98 22.53
CA LYS A 262 14.11 -14.45 22.49
C LYS A 262 14.18 -12.97 22.22
N LEU A 263 13.53 -12.55 21.13
CA LEU A 263 13.35 -11.15 20.77
C LEU A 263 11.93 -10.73 21.14
N PHE A 264 11.78 -10.01 22.23
CA PHE A 264 10.52 -9.49 22.70
C PHE A 264 10.06 -8.33 21.83
N VAL A 265 8.76 -8.33 21.51
CA VAL A 265 8.15 -7.40 20.56
C VAL A 265 6.84 -6.84 21.10
N TYR A 266 6.59 -5.57 20.82
CA TYR A 266 5.26 -5.00 20.91
C TYR A 266 4.50 -5.37 19.64
N ASP A 267 3.36 -6.05 19.82
CA ASP A 267 2.43 -6.41 18.75
C ASP A 267 1.11 -5.68 18.95
N SER A 268 0.75 -4.83 17.99
CA SER A 268 -0.50 -4.06 17.98
C SER A 268 -1.76 -4.91 17.83
N ASN A 269 -1.67 -6.17 17.43
CA ASN A 269 -2.81 -7.10 17.41
C ASN A 269 -3.15 -7.64 18.80
N TYR A 270 -2.20 -7.60 19.74
CA TYR A 270 -2.33 -8.20 21.06
C TYR A 270 -1.95 -7.18 22.14
N THR A 271 -2.87 -6.29 22.47
CA THR A 271 -2.57 -5.16 23.35
C THR A 271 -2.67 -5.48 24.84
N TYR A 272 -1.99 -4.64 25.62
CA TYR A 272 -2.04 -4.62 27.08
C TYR A 272 -3.11 -3.61 27.51
N GLY A 273 -4.34 -4.07 27.80
CA GLY A 273 -5.47 -3.13 27.99
C GLY A 273 -6.74 -3.70 28.63
N ASN A 274 -7.83 -2.93 28.52
CA ASN A 274 -9.14 -3.24 29.11
C ASN A 274 -10.00 -4.16 28.24
N ASP A 275 -9.60 -4.43 27.00
CA ASP A 275 -10.25 -5.44 26.16
C ASP A 275 -9.94 -6.83 26.72
N ILE A 276 -10.97 -7.48 27.25
CA ILE A 276 -10.87 -8.73 28.02
C ILE A 276 -10.62 -9.93 27.09
N SER A 277 -10.92 -9.80 25.80
CA SER A 277 -10.88 -10.92 24.83
C SER A 277 -9.49 -11.18 24.23
N LYS A 278 -8.66 -10.14 24.09
CA LYS A 278 -7.30 -10.20 23.47
C LYS A 278 -6.21 -9.66 24.37
N LYS A 279 -6.44 -9.69 25.69
CA LYS A 279 -5.53 -9.11 26.68
C LYS A 279 -4.23 -9.90 26.80
N GLN A 280 -3.11 -9.22 26.54
CA GLN A 280 -1.85 -9.68 27.10
C GLN A 280 -1.76 -9.22 28.56
N THR A 281 -1.58 -10.18 29.47
CA THR A 281 -1.41 -9.91 30.90
C THR A 281 0.05 -9.86 31.32
N ASP A 282 0.96 -10.38 30.50
CA ASP A 282 2.39 -10.43 30.77
C ASP A 282 3.15 -9.75 29.63
N PRO A 283 3.86 -8.62 29.86
CA PRO A 283 4.71 -8.01 28.83
C PRO A 283 5.75 -8.97 28.25
N ASN A 284 6.08 -10.06 28.93
CA ASN A 284 7.06 -11.04 28.45
C ASN A 284 6.43 -12.21 27.66
N SER A 285 5.13 -12.17 27.34
CA SER A 285 4.48 -13.26 26.59
C SER A 285 4.72 -13.23 25.08
N THR A 286 5.28 -12.14 24.55
CA THR A 286 5.29 -11.86 23.11
C THR A 286 6.71 -11.70 22.61
N PHE A 287 7.23 -12.77 22.01
CA PHE A 287 8.59 -12.80 21.50
C PHE A 287 8.69 -13.66 20.23
N ILE A 288 9.65 -13.29 19.39
CA ILE A 288 10.16 -14.13 18.31
C ILE A 288 11.30 -14.97 18.89
N GLU A 289 11.18 -16.29 18.79
CA GLU A 289 12.25 -17.21 19.17
C GLU A 289 13.19 -17.42 17.99
N PHE A 290 14.50 -17.30 18.22
CA PHE A 290 15.56 -17.58 17.26
C PHE A 290 16.39 -18.76 17.74
N ASN A 291 16.64 -19.72 16.85
CA ASN A 291 17.58 -20.81 17.04
C ASN A 291 18.53 -20.84 15.84
N GLY A 292 19.67 -20.16 15.98
CA GLY A 292 20.59 -19.92 14.87
C GLY A 292 19.92 -19.18 13.70
N ASN A 293 19.75 -19.87 12.57
CA ASN A 293 19.13 -19.30 11.37
C ASN A 293 17.66 -19.70 11.19
N GLN A 294 17.04 -20.27 12.23
CA GLN A 294 15.60 -20.54 12.28
C GLN A 294 14.94 -19.56 13.23
N TRP A 295 13.69 -19.22 12.96
CA TRP A 295 12.89 -18.36 13.82
C TRP A 295 11.43 -18.79 13.85
N SER A 296 10.72 -18.46 14.92
CA SER A 296 9.27 -18.63 15.00
C SER A 296 8.61 -17.58 15.88
N TYR A 297 7.36 -17.25 15.54
CA TYR A 297 6.51 -16.33 16.27
C TYR A 297 5.10 -16.90 16.36
N ALA A 298 4.60 -17.07 17.59
CA ALA A 298 3.32 -17.72 17.88
C ALA A 298 2.70 -17.11 19.16
N PRO A 299 2.23 -15.86 19.11
CA PRO A 299 1.59 -15.23 20.26
C PRO A 299 0.30 -15.99 20.63
N PRO A 300 -0.14 -15.94 21.90
CA PRO A 300 -1.38 -16.59 22.31
C PRO A 300 -2.57 -16.13 21.45
N GLY A 301 -3.34 -17.09 20.92
CA GLY A 301 -4.51 -16.82 20.08
C GLY A 301 -4.24 -16.82 18.57
N LEU A 302 -2.97 -16.83 18.13
CA LEU A 302 -2.66 -16.96 16.70
C LEU A 302 -2.93 -18.39 16.20
N LYS A 303 -3.83 -18.54 15.22
CA LYS A 303 -4.18 -19.85 14.64
C LYS A 303 -3.00 -20.56 13.99
N THR A 304 -2.12 -19.82 13.32
CA THR A 304 -0.97 -20.38 12.59
C THR A 304 0.28 -19.56 12.87
N ALA A 305 1.26 -20.21 13.49
CA ALA A 305 2.55 -19.60 13.78
C ALA A 305 3.27 -19.10 12.52
N TYR A 306 3.91 -17.95 12.61
CA TYR A 306 4.92 -17.54 11.66
C TYR A 306 6.19 -18.32 11.94
N ARG A 307 6.80 -18.88 10.90
CA ARG A 307 8.04 -19.67 11.01
C ARG A 307 8.88 -19.41 9.77
N GLY A 308 10.19 -19.44 9.95
CA GLY A 308 11.09 -19.34 8.82
C GLY A 308 12.51 -19.72 9.14
N ASP A 309 13.32 -19.76 8.10
CA ASP A 309 14.75 -19.97 8.14
C ASP A 309 15.51 -19.05 7.15
N LYS A 310 16.82 -19.26 7.00
CA LYS A 310 17.67 -18.52 6.05
C LYS A 310 17.21 -18.56 4.58
N ASN A 311 16.44 -19.57 4.19
CA ASN A 311 15.99 -19.81 2.80
C ASN A 311 14.58 -19.28 2.56
N THR A 312 13.73 -19.24 3.58
CA THR A 312 12.33 -18.76 3.45
C THR A 312 12.20 -17.27 3.13
N LYS A 313 13.18 -16.44 3.52
CA LYS A 313 13.20 -14.99 3.24
C LYS A 313 11.90 -14.26 3.60
N ASN A 314 11.30 -14.63 4.74
CA ASN A 314 10.03 -14.12 5.25
C ASN A 314 10.17 -13.36 6.59
N LEU A 315 11.37 -12.87 6.87
CA LEU A 315 11.69 -12.00 8.02
C LEU A 315 12.54 -10.83 7.51
N ASP A 316 12.17 -9.61 7.85
CA ASP A 316 12.94 -8.41 7.53
C ASP A 316 13.02 -7.43 8.70
N ILE A 317 13.94 -6.48 8.58
CA ILE A 317 13.99 -5.29 9.43
C ILE A 317 13.97 -4.05 8.54
N SER A 318 13.27 -3.01 8.98
CA SER A 318 13.15 -1.74 8.26
C SER A 318 13.64 -0.59 9.13
N LEU A 319 14.71 0.06 8.69
CA LEU A 319 15.41 1.12 9.42
C LEU A 319 14.54 2.36 9.55
N LEU A 320 14.42 2.90 10.77
CA LEU A 320 13.60 4.08 11.08
C LEU A 320 14.02 5.30 10.26
N SER A 321 15.34 5.54 10.12
CA SER A 321 15.88 6.67 9.36
C SER A 321 15.58 6.63 7.86
N LYS A 322 15.05 5.52 7.32
CA LYS A 322 14.55 5.47 5.94
C LYS A 322 13.16 6.08 5.76
N ARG A 323 12.49 6.44 6.86
CA ARG A 323 11.20 7.12 6.88
C ARG A 323 11.34 8.62 7.12
N ASP A 324 12.50 9.05 7.60
CA ASP A 324 12.79 10.43 7.94
C ASP A 324 13.27 11.20 6.70
N PRO A 325 12.56 12.26 6.25
CA PRO A 325 12.99 13.11 5.15
C PRO A 325 14.03 14.15 5.56
N ALA A 326 14.66 14.04 6.75
CA ALA A 326 15.74 14.94 7.18
C ALA A 326 16.90 15.05 6.16
N SER A 327 17.09 14.06 5.28
CA SER A 327 18.06 14.10 4.17
C SER A 327 17.50 14.60 2.83
N GLY A 328 16.25 15.04 2.79
CA GLY A 328 15.48 15.37 1.59
C GLY A 328 14.20 14.54 1.47
N PHE A 329 13.33 14.93 0.56
CA PHE A 329 12.10 14.21 0.26
C PHE A 329 12.37 12.80 -0.29
N HIS A 330 11.41 11.90 -0.11
CA HIS A 330 11.44 10.55 -0.67
C HIS A 330 11.20 10.57 -2.17
N ASP A 331 11.74 9.57 -2.88
CA ASP A 331 11.45 9.34 -4.29
C ASP A 331 9.93 9.28 -4.51
N CYS A 332 9.41 10.12 -5.39
CA CYS A 332 8.00 10.19 -5.72
C CYS A 332 7.72 9.46 -7.05
N ALA A 333 6.98 8.35 -6.99
CA ALA A 333 6.71 7.50 -8.16
C ALA A 333 5.77 8.15 -9.20
N PHE A 334 4.91 9.08 -8.76
CA PHE A 334 3.95 9.79 -9.60
C PHE A 334 4.36 11.22 -9.96
N CYS A 335 5.37 11.79 -9.31
CA CYS A 335 5.78 13.17 -9.57
C CYS A 335 6.50 13.32 -10.92
N ARG A 336 6.58 14.56 -11.43
CA ARG A 336 7.23 14.90 -12.71
C ARG A 336 8.66 14.44 -12.86
N SER A 337 9.43 14.53 -11.78
CA SER A 337 10.84 14.11 -11.75
C SER A 337 11.01 12.60 -11.57
N GLY A 338 9.90 11.87 -11.43
CA GLY A 338 9.83 10.44 -11.20
C GLY A 338 10.68 9.66 -12.20
N ILE A 339 11.60 8.87 -11.67
CA ILE A 339 12.61 8.16 -12.46
C ILE A 339 11.97 6.94 -13.13
N GLY A 340 11.68 7.03 -14.43
CA GLY A 340 11.65 5.92 -15.42
C GLY A 340 11.16 4.52 -14.97
N ALA A 341 10.21 4.43 -14.03
CA ALA A 341 9.67 3.19 -13.51
C ALA A 341 8.16 3.31 -13.33
N PHE A 342 7.45 2.19 -13.44
CA PHE A 342 6.05 2.07 -13.04
C PHE A 342 5.94 1.29 -11.75
N GLU A 343 5.03 1.71 -10.89
CA GLU A 343 4.59 0.97 -9.72
C GLU A 343 3.21 0.39 -10.02
N ILE A 344 3.04 -0.93 -9.85
CA ILE A 344 1.76 -1.61 -9.98
C ILE A 344 1.33 -2.09 -8.60
N ASP A 345 0.22 -1.55 -8.12
CA ASP A 345 -0.39 -1.92 -6.85
C ASP A 345 -1.77 -2.55 -7.08
N LEU A 346 -2.10 -3.56 -6.26
CA LEU A 346 -3.40 -4.20 -6.26
C LEU A 346 -3.98 -4.18 -4.84
N LEU A 347 -5.05 -3.42 -4.67
CA LEU A 347 -5.75 -3.23 -3.42
C LEU A 347 -6.98 -4.13 -3.34
N GLY A 348 -6.82 -5.37 -2.93
CA GLY A 348 -7.96 -6.28 -2.79
C GLY A 348 -7.56 -7.75 -2.77
N SER A 349 -8.53 -8.62 -3.01
CA SER A 349 -8.41 -10.07 -2.84
C SER A 349 -8.19 -10.83 -4.16
N ALA A 350 -7.36 -10.32 -5.07
CA ALA A 350 -6.98 -11.06 -6.28
C ALA A 350 -5.54 -11.58 -6.21
N ASN A 351 -5.29 -12.70 -6.90
CA ASN A 351 -3.93 -13.13 -7.21
C ASN A 351 -3.42 -12.31 -8.39
N MET A 352 -2.43 -11.46 -8.15
CA MET A 352 -1.73 -10.74 -9.21
C MET A 352 -0.47 -11.49 -9.64
N THR A 353 -0.28 -11.62 -10.94
CA THR A 353 1.01 -11.98 -11.53
C THR A 353 1.35 -11.00 -12.63
N VAL A 354 2.63 -10.62 -12.73
CA VAL A 354 3.10 -9.68 -13.75
C VAL A 354 4.15 -10.36 -14.61
N LYS A 355 4.03 -10.22 -15.93
CA LYS A 355 4.89 -10.85 -16.92
C LYS A 355 5.40 -9.80 -17.90
N ASN A 356 6.69 -9.82 -18.18
CA ASN A 356 7.29 -9.00 -19.23
C ASN A 356 7.04 -9.67 -20.59
N LEU A 357 6.32 -8.98 -21.49
CA LEU A 357 5.91 -9.52 -22.78
C LEU A 357 7.09 -9.72 -23.75
N ALA A 358 8.12 -8.86 -23.69
CA ALA A 358 9.28 -8.98 -24.55
C ALA A 358 10.11 -10.24 -24.25
N THR A 359 10.19 -10.63 -22.98
CA THR A 359 10.94 -11.82 -22.54
C THR A 359 10.06 -13.05 -22.32
N ASN A 360 8.74 -12.88 -22.31
CA ASN A 360 7.74 -13.89 -21.97
C ASN A 360 7.98 -14.54 -20.59
N ARG A 361 8.54 -13.79 -19.62
CA ARG A 361 8.90 -14.27 -18.28
C ARG A 361 8.16 -13.49 -17.18
N PRO A 362 7.80 -14.13 -16.05
CA PRO A 362 7.34 -13.42 -14.86
C PRO A 362 8.34 -12.36 -14.43
N VAL A 363 7.85 -11.23 -13.92
CA VAL A 363 8.68 -10.22 -13.27
C VAL A 363 9.30 -10.86 -12.02
N ASP A 364 10.60 -10.67 -11.85
CA ASP A 364 11.35 -11.24 -10.73
C ASP A 364 10.78 -10.74 -9.38
N ASN A 365 10.67 -11.65 -8.41
CA ASN A 365 10.29 -11.35 -7.03
C ASN A 365 11.20 -10.30 -6.38
N SER A 366 12.43 -10.12 -6.87
CA SER A 366 13.30 -9.01 -6.45
C SER A 366 12.68 -7.62 -6.71
N ASN A 367 11.72 -7.54 -7.63
CA ASN A 367 10.93 -6.35 -7.96
C ASN A 367 9.54 -6.34 -7.30
N THR A 368 9.34 -7.16 -6.27
CA THR A 368 8.11 -7.20 -5.47
C THR A 368 8.34 -6.69 -4.06
N ILE A 369 7.36 -5.95 -3.55
CA ILE A 369 7.38 -5.39 -2.21
C ILE A 369 6.24 -6.04 -1.44
N PRO A 370 6.55 -6.94 -0.50
CA PRO A 370 5.52 -7.56 0.31
C PRO A 370 4.89 -6.52 1.24
N PHE A 371 3.57 -6.57 1.36
CA PHE A 371 2.81 -5.66 2.21
C PHE A 371 2.85 -6.13 3.67
N LYS A 372 3.03 -5.21 4.62
CA LYS A 372 3.07 -5.51 6.07
C LYS A 372 1.71 -5.24 6.71
N GLY A 373 0.69 -5.96 6.23
CA GLY A 373 -0.71 -5.82 6.61
C GLY A 373 -1.15 -6.74 7.74
N GLY A 374 -1.01 -6.29 8.97
CA GLY A 374 -1.11 -7.10 10.19
C GLY A 374 -2.49 -7.60 10.58
N LEU A 375 -3.39 -7.94 9.65
CA LEU A 375 -4.66 -8.60 9.95
C LEU A 375 -4.72 -10.05 9.44
N ASP A 376 -3.55 -10.66 9.22
CA ASP A 376 -3.44 -12.00 8.62
C ASP A 376 -4.12 -12.08 7.23
N LEU A 377 -4.23 -10.94 6.53
CA LEU A 377 -4.83 -10.86 5.21
C LEU A 377 -3.77 -11.04 4.13
N ASP A 378 -4.13 -11.80 3.10
CA ASP A 378 -3.26 -12.02 1.95
C ASP A 378 -3.34 -10.83 1.00
N VAL A 379 -2.43 -9.87 1.20
CA VAL A 379 -2.34 -8.66 0.39
C VAL A 379 -1.31 -8.86 -0.73
N PRO A 380 -1.68 -8.62 -2.00
CA PRO A 380 -0.76 -8.68 -3.13
C PRO A 380 0.47 -7.79 -2.92
N PRO A 381 1.64 -8.18 -3.44
CA PRO A 381 2.80 -7.31 -3.39
C PRO A 381 2.70 -6.18 -4.42
N LEU A 382 3.32 -5.04 -4.11
CA LEU A 382 3.56 -3.96 -5.05
C LEU A 382 4.70 -4.34 -6.02
N TYR A 383 4.51 -4.15 -7.33
CA TYR A 383 5.52 -4.43 -8.35
C TYR A 383 6.18 -3.15 -8.85
N VAL A 384 7.50 -3.16 -9.00
CA VAL A 384 8.27 -2.03 -9.56
C VAL A 384 8.86 -2.44 -10.91
N LEU A 385 8.46 -1.76 -11.97
CA LEU A 385 8.78 -2.12 -13.36
C LEU A 385 9.59 -1.03 -14.06
N ASN A 386 10.35 -1.39 -15.10
CA ASN A 386 11.01 -0.40 -15.96
C ASN A 386 9.98 0.35 -16.82
N ALA A 387 10.16 1.67 -17.00
CA ALA A 387 9.24 2.49 -17.79
C ALA A 387 9.27 2.23 -19.30
N ASN A 388 10.31 1.58 -19.82
CA ASN A 388 10.36 1.14 -21.21
C ASN A 388 10.10 -0.37 -21.26
N GLY A 389 8.85 -0.75 -21.42
CA GLY A 389 8.45 -2.15 -21.42
C GLY A 389 6.99 -2.36 -21.73
N SER A 390 6.67 -3.58 -22.14
CA SER A 390 5.31 -4.06 -22.28
C SER A 390 5.10 -5.21 -21.30
N TYR A 391 4.07 -5.11 -20.48
CA TYR A 391 3.78 -6.03 -19.40
C TYR A 391 2.34 -6.53 -19.49
N GLN A 392 2.15 -7.77 -19.09
CA GLN A 392 0.86 -8.39 -18.90
C GLN A 392 0.69 -8.65 -17.41
N ILE A 393 -0.36 -8.08 -16.84
CA ILE A 393 -0.82 -8.25 -15.48
C ILE A 393 -1.99 -9.24 -15.58
N SER A 394 -1.88 -10.38 -14.92
CA SER A 394 -2.98 -11.33 -14.80
C SER A 394 -3.50 -11.27 -13.38
N LEU A 395 -4.77 -10.95 -13.25
CA LEU A 395 -5.53 -10.97 -12.01
C LEU A 395 -6.40 -12.22 -12.02
N ILE A 396 -6.40 -12.97 -10.92
CA ILE A 396 -7.28 -14.13 -10.74
C ILE A 396 -8.04 -13.92 -9.43
N GLY A 397 -9.36 -13.86 -9.49
CA GLY A 397 -10.22 -13.71 -8.32
C GLY A 397 -9.97 -14.85 -7.33
N LYS A 398 -9.82 -14.51 -6.05
CA LYS A 398 -9.71 -15.49 -4.97
C LYS A 398 -11.07 -15.72 -4.34
N THR A 399 -11.27 -16.91 -3.80
CA THR A 399 -12.30 -17.08 -2.77
C THR A 399 -11.97 -16.13 -1.65
N ALA A 400 -12.91 -15.24 -1.33
CA ALA A 400 -12.84 -14.46 -0.10
C ALA A 400 -12.59 -15.48 1.03
N THR A 401 -11.37 -15.48 1.57
CA THR A 401 -11.09 -16.28 2.76
C THR A 401 -12.01 -15.74 3.83
N ASN A 402 -12.98 -16.56 4.30
CA ASN A 402 -13.98 -16.16 5.29
C ASN A 402 -13.33 -15.32 6.40
N ILE A 403 -13.51 -14.01 6.33
CA ILE A 403 -13.03 -13.09 7.37
C ILE A 403 -13.80 -13.32 8.68
N ASP A 404 -14.99 -13.92 8.58
CA ASP A 404 -15.80 -14.40 9.70
C ASP A 404 -15.01 -15.27 10.69
N GLU A 405 -14.00 -16.00 10.22
CA GLU A 405 -13.19 -16.85 11.10
C GLU A 405 -12.15 -16.08 11.94
N PHE A 406 -11.84 -14.82 11.63
CA PHE A 406 -10.87 -14.03 12.39
C PHE A 406 -11.52 -13.13 13.45
N PHE A 407 -12.82 -12.87 13.28
CA PHE A 407 -13.63 -12.07 14.20
C PHE A 407 -14.66 -12.96 14.92
N GLU A 408 -14.20 -14.04 15.56
CA GLU A 408 -15.04 -14.80 16.49
C GLU A 408 -15.45 -13.89 17.67
N GLY A 409 -16.58 -13.21 17.56
CA GLY A 409 -17.19 -12.44 18.65
C GLY A 409 -17.87 -11.13 18.27
N GLU A 410 -17.56 -10.53 17.11
CA GLU A 410 -18.17 -9.27 16.69
C GLU A 410 -18.50 -9.32 15.18
N SER A 411 -19.79 -9.37 14.84
CA SER A 411 -20.32 -9.41 13.46
C SER A 411 -20.20 -8.05 12.75
N TYR A 412 -19.02 -7.42 12.81
CA TYR A 412 -18.83 -6.05 12.36
C TYR A 412 -18.55 -5.93 10.84
N TYR A 413 -18.29 -7.04 10.15
CA TYR A 413 -18.03 -7.10 8.71
C TYR A 413 -19.09 -7.94 7.97
N ASN A 414 -20.32 -7.44 7.88
CA ASN A 414 -21.36 -8.02 7.00
C ASN A 414 -21.36 -7.43 5.58
N ASP A 415 -20.35 -6.62 5.24
CA ASP A 415 -20.22 -6.02 3.92
C ASP A 415 -19.33 -6.91 3.04
N THR A 416 -19.93 -7.99 2.52
CA THR A 416 -19.27 -8.95 1.63
C THR A 416 -18.79 -8.30 0.33
N ASP A 417 -19.45 -7.22 -0.09
CA ASP A 417 -19.18 -6.53 -1.35
C ASP A 417 -17.84 -5.75 -1.30
N PHE A 418 -17.37 -5.39 -0.10
CA PHE A 418 -16.11 -4.65 0.07
C PHE A 418 -14.85 -5.55 0.06
N LEU A 419 -15.05 -6.86 0.20
CA LEU A 419 -13.98 -7.85 0.21
C LEU A 419 -13.72 -8.45 -1.17
N SER A 420 -14.66 -8.37 -2.11
CA SER A 420 -14.47 -8.87 -3.47
C SER A 420 -13.90 -7.80 -4.41
N SER A 421 -14.15 -6.51 -4.14
CA SER A 421 -13.64 -5.44 -4.98
C SER A 421 -12.12 -5.20 -4.78
N SER A 422 -11.41 -5.23 -5.90
CA SER A 422 -9.99 -4.90 -5.98
C SER A 422 -9.76 -3.63 -6.79
N ASP A 423 -8.82 -2.78 -6.38
CA ASP A 423 -8.39 -1.67 -7.21
C ASP A 423 -7.00 -1.98 -7.76
N LEU A 424 -6.84 -1.94 -9.08
CA LEU A 424 -5.53 -2.05 -9.72
C LEU A 424 -5.06 -0.66 -10.11
N VAL A 425 -3.82 -0.35 -9.77
CA VAL A 425 -3.23 0.96 -10.03
C VAL A 425 -1.88 0.78 -10.67
N VAL A 426 -1.66 1.50 -11.76
CA VAL A 426 -0.37 1.64 -12.42
C VAL A 426 0.04 3.10 -12.34
N THR A 427 1.10 3.37 -11.58
CA THR A 427 1.59 4.72 -11.33
C THR A 427 2.94 4.94 -11.99
N GLY A 428 3.10 6.07 -12.70
CA GLY A 428 4.36 6.53 -13.27
C GLY A 428 4.42 8.06 -13.27
N ALA A 429 5.50 8.63 -13.81
CA ALA A 429 5.70 10.08 -13.80
C ALA A 429 4.52 10.81 -14.48
N ASN A 430 3.80 11.64 -13.71
CA ASN A 430 2.61 12.42 -14.09
C ASN A 430 1.37 11.62 -14.47
N ILE A 431 1.35 10.32 -14.21
CA ILE A 431 0.24 9.47 -14.60
C ILE A 431 -0.04 8.41 -13.54
N SER A 432 -1.31 8.27 -13.18
CA SER A 432 -1.82 7.08 -12.51
C SER A 432 -3.00 6.57 -13.34
N ILE A 433 -2.95 5.33 -13.79
CA ILE A 433 -4.01 4.71 -14.58
C ILE A 433 -4.36 3.38 -13.96
N GLY A 434 -5.63 2.99 -14.00
CA GLY A 434 -6.02 1.77 -13.33
C GLY A 434 -7.48 1.39 -13.53
N ALA A 435 -7.90 0.44 -12.72
CA ALA A 435 -9.27 -0.01 -12.62
C ALA A 435 -9.68 -0.01 -11.14
N GLU A 436 -10.89 0.48 -10.87
CA GLU A 436 -11.52 0.49 -9.55
C GLU A 436 -12.70 -0.47 -9.56
N GLU A 437 -13.02 -1.03 -8.39
CA GLU A 437 -14.15 -1.93 -8.23
C GLU A 437 -14.03 -3.21 -9.11
N LEU A 438 -12.81 -3.76 -9.25
CA LEU A 438 -12.61 -5.07 -9.90
C LEU A 438 -13.25 -6.16 -9.04
N ASP A 439 -14.48 -6.54 -9.38
CA ASP A 439 -15.15 -7.69 -8.82
C ASP A 439 -14.80 -8.93 -9.65
N LEU A 440 -13.93 -9.78 -9.12
CA LEU A 440 -13.50 -11.02 -9.77
C LEU A 440 -14.00 -12.21 -8.98
N ASP A 441 -14.90 -12.98 -9.58
CA ASP A 441 -15.35 -14.25 -9.02
C ASP A 441 -14.18 -15.20 -8.75
N THR A 442 -14.37 -16.17 -7.86
CA THR A 442 -13.33 -17.17 -7.59
C THR A 442 -12.91 -17.90 -8.86
N GLY A 443 -11.63 -17.79 -9.21
CA GLY A 443 -11.05 -18.43 -10.41
C GLY A 443 -11.30 -17.67 -11.70
N GLU A 444 -12.09 -16.59 -11.66
CA GLU A 444 -12.27 -15.67 -12.74
C GLU A 444 -10.98 -14.89 -13.01
N LYS A 445 -10.71 -14.57 -14.28
CA LYS A 445 -9.44 -13.99 -14.70
C LYS A 445 -9.67 -12.70 -15.48
N ALA A 446 -8.97 -11.65 -15.08
CA ALA A 446 -8.78 -10.44 -15.89
C ALA A 446 -7.34 -10.35 -16.36
N GLU A 447 -7.14 -10.03 -17.63
CA GLU A 447 -5.83 -9.73 -18.20
C GLU A 447 -5.75 -8.24 -18.49
N ILE A 448 -4.66 -7.64 -18.00
CA ILE A 448 -4.40 -6.22 -18.13
C ILE A 448 -3.05 -6.02 -18.81
N PHE A 449 -3.04 -5.27 -19.90
CA PHE A 449 -1.83 -5.01 -20.67
C PHE A 449 -1.38 -3.59 -20.42
N VAL A 450 -0.13 -3.43 -20.00
CA VAL A 450 0.52 -2.13 -19.79
C VAL A 450 1.66 -2.00 -20.78
N ASN A 451 1.50 -1.11 -21.77
CA ASN A 451 2.56 -0.78 -22.70
C ASN A 451 3.03 0.64 -22.41
N SER A 452 4.31 0.79 -22.06
CA SER A 452 4.91 2.11 -21.90
C SER A 452 6.10 2.30 -22.82
N ARG A 453 6.10 3.47 -23.46
CA ARG A 453 7.17 3.97 -24.30
C ARG A 453 7.53 5.37 -23.83
N GLN A 454 8.72 5.52 -23.25
CA GLN A 454 9.30 6.84 -23.03
C GLN A 454 10.02 7.29 -24.30
N ASN A 455 9.65 8.47 -24.80
CA ASN A 455 10.44 9.14 -25.81
C ASN A 455 11.67 9.77 -25.12
N ASN A 456 12.87 9.21 -25.35
CA ASN A 456 14.12 9.67 -24.73
C ASN A 456 14.63 11.01 -25.30
N ASN A 457 13.78 11.85 -25.89
CA ASN A 457 14.20 13.15 -26.38
C ASN A 457 14.44 14.09 -25.18
N THR A 458 15.71 14.38 -24.90
CA THR A 458 16.22 14.91 -23.62
C THR A 458 15.80 16.34 -23.27
N ASN A 459 14.98 17.01 -24.09
CA ASN A 459 14.61 18.42 -23.94
C ASN A 459 13.09 18.65 -23.75
N SER A 460 12.28 17.59 -23.69
CA SER A 460 10.82 17.67 -23.48
C SER A 460 10.41 16.77 -22.30
N ILE A 461 9.30 17.11 -21.64
CA ILE A 461 8.66 16.24 -20.63
C ILE A 461 8.53 14.83 -21.24
N PRO A 462 8.94 13.76 -20.54
CA PRO A 462 8.79 12.41 -21.06
C PRO A 462 7.33 12.18 -21.47
N THR A 463 7.11 11.95 -22.75
CA THR A 463 5.77 11.63 -23.24
C THR A 463 5.52 10.18 -22.93
N ASN A 464 4.59 9.91 -22.02
CA ASN A 464 4.21 8.55 -21.66
C ASN A 464 2.98 8.20 -22.48
N GLN A 465 3.15 7.28 -23.43
CA GLN A 465 2.00 6.53 -23.92
C GLN A 465 1.80 5.36 -22.99
N VAL A 466 0.66 5.32 -22.30
CA VAL A 466 0.26 4.18 -21.48
C VAL A 466 -1.01 3.61 -22.06
N GLU A 467 -0.91 2.37 -22.51
CA GLU A 467 -2.05 1.56 -22.93
C GLU A 467 -2.48 0.69 -21.76
N PHE A 468 -3.76 0.72 -21.42
CA PHE A 468 -4.41 -0.11 -20.40
C PHE A 468 -5.58 -0.83 -21.07
N THR A 469 -5.38 -2.10 -21.40
CA THR A 469 -6.45 -2.95 -21.95
C THR A 469 -6.88 -3.91 -20.87
N LEU A 470 -8.17 -4.00 -20.58
CA LEU A 470 -8.75 -4.97 -19.67
C LEU A 470 -9.65 -5.92 -20.44
N GLN A 471 -9.35 -7.21 -20.36
CA GLN A 471 -10.24 -8.25 -20.86
C GLN A 471 -11.31 -8.57 -19.81
N ALA A 472 -12.57 -8.41 -20.20
CA ALA A 472 -13.73 -8.74 -19.41
C ALA A 472 -13.68 -10.20 -18.98
N SER A 473 -14.15 -10.37 -17.77
CA SER A 473 -14.21 -11.63 -17.10
C SER A 473 -15.38 -12.48 -17.62
N THR A 474 -15.66 -13.63 -17.02
CA THR A 474 -16.79 -14.48 -17.42
C THR A 474 -18.15 -13.88 -17.08
N SER A 475 -18.23 -12.97 -16.11
CA SER A 475 -19.46 -12.26 -15.75
C SER A 475 -19.86 -11.21 -16.80
N GLY A 476 -18.89 -10.68 -17.55
CA GLY A 476 -19.13 -9.73 -18.64
C GLY A 476 -19.10 -8.26 -18.22
N ASP A 477 -18.99 -7.93 -16.94
CA ASP A 477 -18.90 -6.52 -16.55
C ASP A 477 -17.46 -6.00 -16.63
N SER A 478 -17.26 -4.80 -17.18
CA SER A 478 -15.99 -4.10 -17.03
C SER A 478 -15.94 -3.42 -15.65
N PRO A 479 -14.78 -3.33 -14.99
CA PRO A 479 -14.64 -2.44 -13.85
C PRO A 479 -14.73 -0.97 -14.30
N ALA A 480 -14.80 -0.05 -13.34
CA ALA A 480 -14.56 1.34 -13.63
C ALA A 480 -13.08 1.53 -13.98
N MET A 481 -12.76 2.26 -15.05
CA MET A 481 -11.37 2.58 -15.39
C MET A 481 -11.08 4.03 -15.05
N PHE A 482 -9.91 4.32 -14.52
CA PHE A 482 -9.53 5.70 -14.23
C PHE A 482 -8.17 6.08 -14.79
N SER A 483 -7.99 7.38 -14.99
CA SER A 483 -6.71 8.01 -15.33
C SER A 483 -6.59 9.34 -14.61
N ALA A 484 -5.46 9.56 -13.95
CA ALA A 484 -5.07 10.79 -13.30
C ALA A 484 -3.80 11.33 -13.98
N LEU A 485 -3.89 12.51 -14.57
CA LEU A 485 -2.87 13.12 -15.42
C LEU A 485 -2.46 14.48 -14.88
N ASP A 486 -1.16 14.71 -14.76
CA ASP A 486 -0.62 15.93 -14.16
C ASP A 486 0.19 16.76 -15.14
N GLU A 487 -0.38 17.90 -15.54
CA GLU A 487 0.23 18.92 -16.38
C GLU A 487 0.73 20.10 -15.54
N ALA A 488 1.56 20.96 -16.14
CA ALA A 488 2.29 22.06 -15.49
C ALA A 488 1.56 22.70 -14.29
N ASN A 489 0.37 23.22 -14.52
CA ASN A 489 -0.48 23.95 -13.56
C ASN A 489 -1.91 23.39 -13.49
N THR A 490 -2.15 22.22 -14.09
CA THR A 490 -3.48 21.61 -14.23
C THR A 490 -3.36 20.11 -14.03
N SER A 491 -4.31 19.52 -13.32
CA SER A 491 -4.43 18.07 -13.19
C SER A 491 -5.81 17.64 -13.66
N TYR A 492 -5.86 16.47 -14.27
CA TYR A 492 -7.08 15.84 -14.76
C TYR A 492 -7.27 14.51 -14.02
N ASP A 493 -8.46 14.25 -13.53
CA ASP A 493 -8.87 12.97 -12.95
C ASP A 493 -10.12 12.50 -13.69
N ILE A 494 -10.02 11.34 -14.31
CA ILE A 494 -10.94 10.87 -15.33
C ILE A 494 -11.36 9.47 -14.91
N LEU A 495 -12.66 9.25 -14.75
CA LEU A 495 -13.24 7.97 -14.38
C LEU A 495 -14.26 7.59 -15.44
N VAL A 496 -14.10 6.42 -16.02
CA VAL A 496 -15.04 5.79 -16.95
C VAL A 496 -15.78 4.73 -16.17
N GLU A 497 -17.08 4.87 -16.02
CA GLU A 497 -17.90 3.89 -15.30
C GLU A 497 -17.92 2.54 -16.05
N PRO A 498 -18.27 1.43 -15.35
CA PRO A 498 -18.48 0.12 -15.96
C PRO A 498 -19.37 0.16 -17.22
N ILE A 499 -18.99 -0.63 -18.23
CA ILE A 499 -19.84 -0.95 -19.38
C ILE A 499 -20.07 -2.48 -19.46
N GLU A 500 -21.16 -2.87 -20.10
CA GLU A 500 -21.48 -4.28 -20.34
C GLU A 500 -20.62 -4.82 -21.50
N LEU A 501 -19.84 -5.86 -21.23
CA LEU A 501 -19.02 -6.56 -22.21
C LEU A 501 -19.49 -8.02 -22.33
N ASN A 502 -19.32 -8.65 -23.50
CA ASN A 502 -19.46 -10.11 -23.51
C ASN A 502 -18.18 -10.74 -22.94
N PRO A 503 -18.25 -11.97 -22.41
CA PRO A 503 -17.06 -12.66 -21.92
C PRO A 503 -15.94 -12.73 -22.98
N ASN A 504 -14.71 -12.46 -22.56
CA ASN A 504 -13.50 -12.35 -23.39
C ASN A 504 -13.40 -11.11 -24.30
N ASN A 505 -14.42 -10.26 -24.36
CA ASN A 505 -14.25 -8.92 -24.94
C ASN A 505 -13.38 -8.06 -24.04
N SER A 506 -12.80 -7.00 -24.58
CA SER A 506 -11.91 -6.10 -23.86
C SER A 506 -12.35 -4.67 -24.00
N ILE A 507 -12.05 -3.88 -22.98
CA ILE A 507 -12.08 -2.43 -23.02
C ILE A 507 -10.65 -1.89 -22.97
N LEU A 508 -10.39 -0.85 -23.76
CA LEU A 508 -9.11 -0.19 -23.91
C LEU A 508 -9.24 1.25 -23.43
N MET A 509 -8.36 1.64 -22.50
CA MET A 509 -8.02 3.03 -22.22
C MET A 509 -6.57 3.26 -22.62
N ARG A 510 -6.31 4.18 -23.55
CA ARG A 510 -4.94 4.61 -23.89
C ARG A 510 -4.80 6.08 -23.57
N VAL A 511 -3.77 6.44 -22.83
CA VAL A 511 -3.38 7.83 -22.59
C VAL A 511 -2.18 8.16 -23.46
N ASP A 512 -2.29 9.24 -24.23
CA ASP A 512 -1.17 9.85 -24.92
C ASP A 512 -0.95 11.26 -24.36
N SER A 513 0.06 11.41 -23.51
CA SER A 513 0.38 12.70 -22.90
C SER A 513 1.06 13.68 -23.85
N SER A 514 1.51 13.25 -25.04
CA SER A 514 2.12 14.13 -26.02
C SER A 514 1.09 14.89 -26.85
N GLU A 515 0.02 14.18 -27.23
CA GLU A 515 -1.10 14.73 -27.99
C GLU A 515 -2.21 15.24 -27.05
N GLN A 516 -2.07 15.01 -25.75
CA GLN A 516 -3.08 15.31 -24.73
C GLN A 516 -4.44 14.65 -25.00
N PHE A 517 -4.38 13.38 -25.41
CA PHE A 517 -5.55 12.57 -25.75
C PHE A 517 -5.71 11.37 -24.83
N ILE A 518 -6.97 11.03 -24.57
CA ILE A 518 -7.38 9.72 -24.03
C ILE A 518 -8.22 9.02 -25.07
N TYR A 519 -7.90 7.76 -25.35
CA TYR A 519 -8.63 6.92 -26.26
C TYR A 519 -9.39 5.88 -25.45
N LEU A 520 -10.68 5.72 -25.75
CA LEU A 520 -11.55 4.69 -25.22
C LEU A 520 -12.12 3.88 -26.38
N ALA A 521 -12.00 2.56 -26.29
CA ALA A 521 -12.56 1.63 -27.26
C ALA A 521 -12.88 0.30 -26.58
N ASP A 522 -13.82 -0.45 -27.13
CA ASP A 522 -14.08 -1.84 -26.78
C ASP A 522 -14.03 -2.71 -28.05
N ASP A 523 -14.09 -4.03 -27.90
CA ASP A 523 -14.15 -4.97 -29.03
C ASP A 523 -15.42 -5.84 -29.05
N ASN A 524 -16.50 -5.41 -28.39
CA ASN A 524 -17.73 -6.19 -28.26
C ASN A 524 -18.60 -6.16 -29.54
N GLY A 525 -18.30 -5.25 -30.47
CA GLY A 525 -18.99 -5.09 -31.75
C GLY A 525 -20.43 -4.57 -31.63
N LYS A 526 -20.76 -3.87 -30.54
CA LYS A 526 -22.05 -3.25 -30.24
C LYS A 526 -21.88 -1.76 -29.98
N GLU A 527 -22.99 -1.03 -30.10
CA GLU A 527 -23.03 0.36 -29.65
C GLU A 527 -23.07 0.40 -28.11
N ASP A 528 -22.20 1.20 -27.51
CA ASP A 528 -22.09 1.33 -26.06
C ASP A 528 -22.25 2.79 -25.61
N ILE A 529 -22.67 2.98 -24.37
CA ILE A 529 -22.75 4.29 -23.73
C ILE A 529 -21.62 4.39 -22.70
N TYR A 530 -20.65 5.25 -22.98
CA TYR A 530 -19.58 5.57 -22.04
C TYR A 530 -20.07 6.68 -21.10
N ILE A 531 -20.10 6.36 -19.82
CA ILE A 531 -20.34 7.33 -18.76
C ILE A 531 -18.98 7.76 -18.20
N ILE A 532 -18.68 9.06 -18.28
CA ILE A 532 -17.37 9.62 -17.96
C ILE A 532 -17.51 10.74 -16.94
N ASP A 533 -16.96 10.53 -15.75
CA ASP A 533 -16.73 11.50 -14.71
C ASP A 533 -15.36 12.17 -14.96
N LEU A 534 -15.37 13.47 -15.24
CA LEU A 534 -14.19 14.27 -15.54
C LEU A 534 -14.00 15.33 -14.44
N ALA A 535 -12.84 15.37 -13.82
CA ALA A 535 -12.46 16.43 -12.89
C ALA A 535 -11.18 17.11 -13.35
N ARG A 536 -11.22 18.45 -13.45
CA ARG A 536 -10.06 19.28 -13.75
C ARG A 536 -9.77 20.17 -12.57
N THR A 537 -8.58 20.04 -12.01
CA THR A 537 -8.07 20.93 -10.98
C THR A 537 -7.05 21.88 -11.60
N SER A 538 -7.29 23.18 -11.57
CA SER A 538 -6.37 24.18 -12.13
C SER A 538 -6.14 25.35 -11.19
N LEU A 539 -5.00 26.03 -11.31
CA LEU A 539 -4.75 27.27 -10.57
C LEU A 539 -5.30 28.47 -11.33
N ASN A 540 -5.86 29.43 -10.59
CA ASN A 540 -6.19 30.73 -11.16
C ASN A 540 -4.93 31.51 -11.56
N ASP A 541 -5.09 32.57 -12.38
CA ASP A 541 -3.96 33.32 -12.97
C ASP A 541 -3.06 33.99 -11.93
N ASN A 542 -3.53 34.09 -10.68
CA ASN A 542 -2.81 34.64 -9.54
C ASN A 542 -2.21 33.56 -8.62
N ASN A 543 -2.27 32.28 -9.00
CA ASN A 543 -1.79 31.12 -8.24
C ASN A 543 -2.19 31.16 -6.76
N SER A 544 -3.42 31.59 -6.49
CA SER A 544 -3.92 31.86 -5.12
C SER A 544 -5.19 31.09 -4.78
N LYS A 545 -5.88 30.55 -5.78
CA LYS A 545 -7.03 29.67 -5.59
C LYS A 545 -7.02 28.59 -6.67
N SER A 546 -7.29 27.35 -6.29
CA SER A 546 -7.69 26.33 -7.25
C SER A 546 -9.13 26.54 -7.69
N SER A 547 -9.41 26.24 -8.95
CA SER A 547 -10.73 25.79 -9.37
C SER A 547 -10.71 24.28 -9.52
N GLU A 548 -11.79 23.63 -9.10
CA GLU A 548 -12.08 22.24 -9.42
C GLU A 548 -13.37 22.25 -10.25
N GLU A 549 -13.26 21.77 -11.48
CA GLU A 549 -14.35 21.68 -12.44
C GLU A 549 -14.68 20.19 -12.62
N GLU A 550 -15.88 19.79 -12.23
CA GLU A 550 -16.41 18.43 -12.44
C GLU A 550 -17.42 18.46 -13.60
N ILE A 551 -17.27 17.54 -14.56
CA ILE A 551 -18.17 17.35 -15.69
C ILE A 551 -18.54 15.87 -15.75
N TYR A 552 -19.82 15.62 -16.04
CA TYR A 552 -20.34 14.28 -16.30
C TYR A 552 -20.81 14.21 -17.75
N ALA A 553 -20.31 13.23 -18.49
CA ALA A 553 -20.63 13.02 -19.90
C ALA A 553 -21.16 11.61 -20.14
N GLU A 554 -22.25 11.51 -20.89
CA GLU A 554 -22.80 10.26 -21.43
C GLU A 554 -22.65 10.31 -22.95
N ILE A 555 -21.78 9.43 -23.47
CA ILE A 555 -21.40 9.44 -24.89
C ILE A 555 -21.69 8.07 -25.49
N THR A 556 -22.57 8.03 -26.47
CA THR A 556 -22.85 6.85 -27.27
C THR A 556 -21.77 6.68 -28.34
N VAL A 557 -21.14 5.51 -28.36
CA VAL A 557 -20.04 5.15 -29.26
C VAL A 557 -20.50 3.98 -30.14
N PRO A 558 -20.52 4.13 -31.48
CA PRO A 558 -20.87 3.05 -32.39
C PRO A 558 -19.88 1.87 -32.36
N ALA A 559 -20.38 0.69 -32.70
CA ALA A 559 -19.69 -0.61 -32.66
C ALA A 559 -18.32 -0.71 -33.35
N ASP A 560 -18.05 0.11 -34.35
CA ASP A 560 -16.80 0.10 -35.12
C ASP A 560 -15.93 1.35 -34.87
N GLN A 561 -16.31 2.13 -33.86
CA GLN A 561 -15.67 3.39 -33.50
C GLN A 561 -15.02 3.33 -32.12
N ALA A 562 -14.26 4.36 -31.85
CA ALA A 562 -13.63 4.64 -30.59
C ALA A 562 -13.77 6.12 -30.28
N LEU A 563 -13.78 6.41 -28.99
CA LEU A 563 -13.89 7.75 -28.45
C LEU A 563 -12.49 8.30 -28.16
N ILE A 564 -12.22 9.52 -28.60
CA ILE A 564 -11.04 10.28 -28.20
C ILE A 564 -11.50 11.47 -27.38
N PHE A 565 -11.00 11.59 -26.16
CA PHE A 565 -11.13 12.79 -25.35
C PHE A 565 -9.87 13.64 -25.46
N ASP A 566 -10.01 14.87 -25.93
CA ASP A 566 -8.95 15.88 -26.00
C ASP A 566 -8.97 16.77 -24.78
N TYR A 567 -8.26 16.31 -23.74
CA TYR A 567 -8.15 17.05 -22.49
C TYR A 567 -7.21 18.26 -22.61
N GLY A 568 -6.34 18.29 -23.63
CA GLY A 568 -5.50 19.44 -23.93
C GLY A 568 -6.31 20.67 -24.34
N SER A 569 -7.42 20.45 -25.05
CA SER A 569 -8.38 21.50 -25.43
C SER A 569 -9.26 21.99 -24.28
N TRP A 570 -9.23 21.33 -23.11
CA TRP A 570 -10.02 21.73 -21.94
C TRP A 570 -9.39 22.94 -21.24
N GLU A 571 -9.60 24.11 -21.84
CA GLU A 571 -9.20 25.39 -21.29
C GLU A 571 -10.03 25.78 -20.05
N LYS A 572 -9.45 26.64 -19.22
CA LYS A 572 -10.09 27.20 -18.02
C LYS A 572 -11.36 27.97 -18.40
N ASP A 573 -12.46 27.70 -17.70
CA ASP A 573 -13.79 28.30 -17.95
C ASP A 573 -14.42 27.95 -19.32
N SER A 574 -13.84 27.03 -20.09
CA SER A 574 -14.42 26.57 -21.35
C SER A 574 -15.53 25.54 -21.09
N GLU A 575 -16.72 25.78 -21.65
CA GLU A 575 -17.81 24.79 -21.73
C GLU A 575 -17.57 23.75 -22.84
N ASN A 576 -16.41 23.84 -23.51
CA ASN A 576 -16.12 23.09 -24.72
C ASN A 576 -15.14 21.96 -24.37
N LEU A 577 -15.71 20.80 -24.03
CA LEU A 577 -14.98 19.54 -24.09
C LEU A 577 -15.03 19.03 -25.53
N THR A 578 -13.87 18.65 -26.07
CA THR A 578 -13.81 18.08 -27.41
C THR A 578 -13.70 16.57 -27.33
N PHE A 579 -14.69 15.90 -27.91
CA PHE A 579 -14.70 14.46 -28.11
C PHE A 579 -14.67 14.16 -29.61
N TYR A 580 -13.91 13.17 -30.02
CA TYR A 580 -13.89 12.69 -31.40
C TYR A 580 -14.35 11.24 -31.44
N LEU A 581 -15.11 10.89 -32.48
CA LEU A 581 -15.38 9.50 -32.82
C LEU A 581 -14.55 9.13 -34.04
N VAL A 582 -13.82 8.04 -33.94
CA VAL A 582 -12.88 7.59 -34.99
C VAL A 582 -13.06 6.10 -35.23
N SER A 583 -12.83 5.62 -36.46
CA SER A 583 -12.87 4.18 -36.70
C SER A 583 -11.79 3.48 -35.88
N GLN A 584 -12.12 2.33 -35.29
CA GLN A 584 -11.13 1.49 -34.59
C GLN A 584 -10.00 1.03 -35.52
N THR A 585 -10.26 0.93 -36.83
CA THR A 585 -9.23 0.61 -37.83
C THR A 585 -8.21 1.75 -37.96
N ASP A 586 -8.67 3.00 -37.86
CA ASP A 586 -7.79 4.17 -37.96
C ASP A 586 -6.94 4.35 -36.70
N LEU A 587 -7.46 3.99 -35.52
CA LEU A 587 -6.69 3.95 -34.28
C LEU A 587 -5.48 3.01 -34.36
N LYS A 588 -5.65 1.85 -35.01
CA LYS A 588 -4.57 0.87 -35.20
C LYS A 588 -3.51 1.35 -36.21
N ASN A 589 -3.84 2.30 -37.10
CA ASN A 589 -3.02 2.72 -38.23
C ASN A 589 -2.36 4.11 -38.12
N THR A 590 -2.46 4.79 -36.96
CA THR A 590 -1.63 5.95 -36.55
C THR A 590 -1.68 7.22 -37.42
N LYS A 591 -2.76 7.49 -38.17
CA LYS A 591 -3.03 8.82 -38.75
C LYS A 591 -4.54 9.11 -38.72
N VAL A 592 -4.99 9.81 -37.69
CA VAL A 592 -6.41 10.15 -37.50
C VAL A 592 -6.69 11.53 -38.09
N SER A 593 -7.81 11.68 -38.80
CA SER A 593 -8.36 12.96 -39.26
C SER A 593 -9.50 13.39 -38.31
N TYR A 594 -9.50 14.65 -37.88
CA TYR A 594 -10.34 15.16 -36.78
C TYR A 594 -11.77 15.55 -37.22
N LEU A 595 -12.77 15.20 -36.40
CA LEU A 595 -14.15 15.72 -36.43
C LEU A 595 -14.43 16.49 -35.12
N SER A 596 -14.31 17.82 -35.11
CA SER A 596 -14.60 18.63 -33.92
C SER A 596 -16.11 18.82 -33.72
N PHE A 597 -16.57 18.75 -32.47
CA PHE A 597 -17.92 19.17 -32.06
C PHE A 597 -17.80 20.47 -31.27
N GLU A 598 -18.39 21.56 -31.77
CA GLU A 598 -18.55 22.82 -31.01
C GLU A 598 -19.82 22.75 -30.16
N THR A 599 -19.70 22.86 -28.84
CA THR A 599 -20.83 22.78 -27.88
C THR A 599 -21.66 24.08 -27.76
N ASN A 600 -21.44 25.09 -28.61
CA ASN A 600 -22.15 26.37 -28.55
C ASN A 600 -23.58 26.40 -29.14
N LYS A 601 -24.33 25.28 -29.11
CA LYS A 601 -25.78 25.25 -29.39
C LYS A 601 -26.53 24.23 -28.53
N LEU A 602 -26.70 24.55 -27.24
CA LEU A 602 -27.69 23.90 -26.36
C LEU A 602 -29.09 24.54 -26.43
N GLN A 603 -29.46 25.12 -27.58
CA GLN A 603 -30.87 25.41 -27.90
C GLN A 603 -31.21 24.93 -29.31
N ASN A 604 -32.15 23.98 -29.35
CA ASN A 604 -32.80 23.35 -30.52
C ASN A 604 -32.00 22.31 -31.31
N ILE A 605 -31.77 21.15 -30.67
CA ILE A 605 -31.91 19.87 -31.38
C ILE A 605 -33.41 19.58 -31.44
N THR A 606 -34.04 19.90 -32.57
CA THR A 606 -35.37 19.35 -32.93
C THR A 606 -35.13 18.24 -33.95
N GLN A 607 -35.54 17.03 -33.55
CA GLN A 607 -35.76 15.80 -34.32
C GLN A 607 -35.66 15.89 -35.86
N ASN A 608 -34.89 14.97 -36.44
CA ASN A 608 -35.45 13.89 -37.26
C ASN A 608 -34.40 12.77 -37.55
N ALA A 609 -34.57 11.64 -36.83
CA ALA A 609 -34.12 10.25 -37.05
C ALA A 609 -32.66 9.97 -37.49
N SER A 610 -31.86 9.09 -36.88
CA SER A 610 -32.00 8.03 -35.86
C SER A 610 -30.56 7.54 -35.57
N THR A 611 -30.04 7.27 -34.38
CA THR A 611 -30.51 7.12 -32.99
C THR A 611 -29.24 7.15 -32.14
N ALA A 612 -29.11 8.12 -31.22
CA ALA A 612 -28.23 8.17 -30.04
C ALA A 612 -28.11 9.64 -29.59
N GLU A 613 -28.61 9.98 -28.40
CA GLU A 613 -28.50 11.33 -27.82
C GLU A 613 -27.27 11.40 -26.91
N ASN A 614 -26.21 12.08 -27.32
CA ASN A 614 -25.09 12.39 -26.42
C ASN A 614 -25.49 13.52 -25.47
N ARG A 615 -25.29 13.31 -24.17
CA ARG A 615 -25.68 14.27 -23.14
C ARG A 615 -24.46 14.65 -22.29
N VAL A 616 -24.15 15.93 -22.26
CA VAL A 616 -23.15 16.50 -21.34
C VAL A 616 -23.89 17.35 -20.32
N THR A 617 -23.75 17.03 -19.03
CA THR A 617 -24.38 17.82 -17.96
C THR A 617 -23.34 18.29 -16.97
N ARG A 618 -23.41 19.58 -16.62
CA ARG A 618 -22.68 20.12 -15.48
C ARG A 618 -23.44 19.80 -14.20
N GLY A 619 -22.86 18.97 -13.35
CA GLY A 619 -23.38 18.69 -12.02
C GLY A 619 -22.53 19.40 -10.96
N THR A 620 -23.17 20.08 -10.00
CA THR A 620 -22.58 20.19 -8.66
C THR A 620 -23.04 18.96 -7.89
N ARG A 621 -22.25 17.88 -7.90
CA ARG A 621 -22.62 16.66 -7.18
C ARG A 621 -22.47 16.93 -5.68
N ARG A 622 -23.60 17.17 -4.98
CA ARG A 622 -23.66 16.85 -3.54
C ARG A 622 -23.63 15.33 -3.46
N LYS A 623 -22.43 14.74 -3.38
CA LYS A 623 -22.25 13.29 -3.29
C LYS A 623 -23.01 12.79 -2.04
N GLY A 624 -24.13 12.10 -2.26
CA GLY A 624 -24.71 11.15 -1.32
C GLY A 624 -24.47 9.76 -1.92
N ARG A 625 -23.43 9.10 -1.45
CA ARG A 625 -23.24 7.65 -1.52
C ARG A 625 -22.81 7.23 -0.12
#